data_AF-A0A2L2Z9R6-F1
#
_entry.id   AF-A0A2L2Z9R6-F1
#
_cell.length_a   1.000
_cell.length_b   1.000
_cell.length_c   1.000
_cell.angle_alpha   90.00
_cell.angle_beta   90.00
_cell.angle_gamma   90.00
#
_symmetry.space_group_name_H-M   'P 1'
#
loop_
_entity.id
_entity.type
_entity.pdbx_description
1 polymer ?
#
loop_
_entity_poly.entity_id
_entity_poly.type
_entity_poly.pdbx_seq_one_letter_code
_entity_poly.pdbx_strand_id
1 'polypeptide(L)' 'MANSQIRQIFHEECEAAIIIQIIMELYASYVYLSMSYYFDRDDVALPGFCKFF' A
#
# COMPACT_ATOMS: atom_id res chain seq x y z
N MET A 1 -26.49 6.41 3.88
CA MET A 1 -25.38 6.77 4.78
C MET A 1 -25.58 8.22 5.19
N ALA A 2 -25.43 8.56 6.47
CA ALA A 2 -25.55 9.95 6.91
C ALA A 2 -24.41 10.77 6.28
N ASN A 3 -24.72 11.92 5.70
CA ASN A 3 -23.70 12.77 5.09
C ASN A 3 -22.81 13.37 6.18
N SER A 4 -21.50 13.24 6.01
CA SER A 4 -20.53 13.81 6.95
C SER A 4 -20.67 15.34 6.99
N GLN A 5 -20.71 15.92 8.19
CA GLN A 5 -20.88 17.38 8.38
C GLN A 5 -19.76 18.22 7.75
N ILE A 6 -18.59 17.60 7.50
CA ILE A 6 -17.41 18.26 6.92
C ILE A 6 -17.29 18.02 5.40
N ARG A 7 -18.16 17.22 4.77
CA ARG A 7 -18.05 16.89 3.35
C ARG A 7 -18.48 18.09 2.50
N GLN A 8 -17.55 18.64 1.72
CA GLN A 8 -17.80 19.75 0.80
C GLN A 8 -17.26 19.40 -0.59
N ILE A 9 -18.12 19.47 -1.62
CA ILE A 9 -17.75 19.27 -3.05
C ILE A 9 -16.91 17.98 -3.28
N PHE A 10 -17.22 16.90 -2.55
CA PHE A 10 -16.49 15.65 -2.66
C PHE A 10 -17.35 14.60 -3.35
N HIS A 11 -17.09 14.40 -4.65
CA HIS A 11 -17.84 13.46 -5.49
C HIS A 11 -17.62 12.02 -5.02
N GLU A 12 -18.67 11.19 -5.07
CA GLU A 12 -18.62 9.81 -4.60
C GLU A 12 -17.61 8.95 -5.38
N GLU A 13 -17.43 9.23 -6.67
CA GLU A 13 -16.42 8.52 -7.49
C GLU A 13 -14.99 8.84 -7.02
N CYS A 14 -14.72 10.08 -6.59
CA CYS A 14 -13.41 10.44 -6.05
C CYS A 14 -13.15 9.72 -4.72
N GLU A 15 -14.18 9.58 -3.88
CA GLU A 15 -14.10 8.80 -2.63
C GLU A 15 -13.80 7.33 -2.91
N ALA A 16 -14.52 6.73 -3.84
CA ALA A 16 -14.29 5.34 -4.25
C ALA A 16 -12.88 5.13 -4.84
N ALA A 17 -12.41 6.06 -5.68
CA ALA A 17 -11.07 6.01 -6.26
C ALA A 17 -9.98 6.10 -5.18
N ILE A 18 -10.16 6.95 -4.15
CA ILE A 18 -9.23 7.04 -3.02
C ILE A 18 -9.19 5.72 -2.24
N ILE A 19 -10.34 5.09 -1.99
CA ILE A 19 -10.39 3.79 -1.31
C ILE A 19 -9.62 2.73 -2.12
N ILE A 20 -9.82 2.69 -3.43
CA ILE A 20 -9.10 1.78 -4.31
C ILE A 20 -7.60 2.07 -4.26
N GLN A 21 -7.19 3.33 -4.33
CA GLN A 21 -5.78 3.70 -4.24
C GLN A 21 -5.17 3.27 -2.90
N ILE A 22 -5.86 3.47 -1.77
CA ILE A 22 -5.37 3.03 -0.45
C ILE A 22 -5.14 1.52 -0.44
N ILE A 23 -6.07 0.74 -1.00
CA ILE A 23 -5.91 -0.72 -1.10
C ILE A 23 -4.71 -1.08 -1.98
N MET A 24 -4.52 -0.39 -3.10
CA MET A 24 -3.39 -0.62 -4.01
C MET A 24 -2.05 -0.29 -3.36
N GLU A 25 -1.95 0.79 -2.59
CA GLU A 25 -0.74 1.14 -1.83
C GLU A 25 -0.45 0.11 -0.72
N LEU A 26 -1.48 -0.34 -0.01
CA LEU A 26 -1.32 -1.41 0.99
C LEU A 26 -0.85 -2.71 0.35
N TYR A 27 -1.40 -3.07 -0.81
CA TYR A 27 -0.95 -4.24 -1.57
C TYR A 27 0.50 -4.09 -2.02
N ALA A 28 0.88 -2.95 -2.59
CA ALA A 28 2.27 -2.67 -2.98
C ALA A 28 3.23 -2.75 -1.78
N SER A 29 2.84 -2.20 -0.62
CA SER A 29 3.63 -2.29 0.61
C SER A 29 3.86 -3.73 1.06
N TYR A 30 2.84 -4.59 0.94
CA TYR A 30 2.95 -5.99 1.30
C TYR A 30 3.84 -6.76 0.32
N VAL A 31 3.76 -6.43 -0.97
CA VAL A 31 4.64 -7.00 -1.99
C VAL A 31 6.10 -6.63 -1.72
N TYR A 32 6.40 -5.36 -1.43
CA TYR A 32 7.77 -4.95 -1.09
C TYR A 32 8.27 -5.64 0.18
N LEU A 33 7.44 -5.75 1.22
CA LEU A 33 7.79 -6.51 2.41
C LEU A 33 8.11 -7.98 2.10
N SER A 34 7.33 -8.62 1.22
CA SER A 34 7.61 -9.99 0.80
C SER A 34 8.94 -10.11 0.04
N MET A 35 9.29 -9.10 -0.78
CA MET A 35 10.57 -9.03 -1.48
C MET A 35 11.73 -8.84 -0.49
N SER A 36 11.57 -7.95 0.48
CA SER A 36 12.53 -7.72 1.56
C SER A 36 12.92 -9.04 2.24
N TYR A 37 11.93 -9.79 2.72
CA TYR A 37 12.13 -11.08 3.37
C TYR A 37 12.71 -12.14 2.44
N TYR A 38 12.39 -12.12 1.14
CA TYR A 38 12.98 -13.05 0.18
C TYR A 38 14.50 -12.86 0.08
N PHE A 39 14.98 -11.62 0.09
CA PHE A 39 16.40 -11.28 0.01
C PHE A 39 17.17 -11.46 1.33
N ASP A 40 16.45 -11.54 2.46
CA ASP A 40 17.01 -11.80 3.80
C ASP A 40 17.31 -13.29 4.05
N ARG A 41 16.76 -14.20 3.23
CA ARG A 41 16.98 -15.64 3.38
C ARG A 41 18.45 -16.01 3.23
N ASP A 42 18.88 -17.04 3.94
CA ASP A 42 20.26 -17.54 3.96
C ASP A 42 20.74 -18.07 2.60
N ASP A 43 19.82 -18.56 1.76
CA ASP A 43 20.10 -19.05 0.41
C ASP A 43 20.24 -17.93 -0.65
N VAL A 44 19.79 -16.70 -0.35
CA VAL A 44 19.90 -15.53 -1.22
C VAL A 44 20.95 -14.53 -0.68
N ALA A 45 20.86 -14.21 0.62
CA ALA A 45 21.78 -13.40 1.40
C ALA A 45 22.20 -12.07 0.73
N LEU A 46 21.22 -11.28 0.26
CA LEU A 46 21.43 -9.97 -0.36
C LEU A 46 20.92 -8.85 0.55
N PRO A 47 21.66 -8.48 1.62
CA PRO A 47 21.19 -7.55 2.64
C PRO A 47 20.95 -6.13 2.12
N GLY A 48 21.63 -5.73 1.05
CA GLY A 48 21.38 -4.44 0.39
C GLY A 48 19.99 -4.36 -0.25
N PHE A 49 19.52 -5.45 -0.85
CA PHE A 49 18.18 -5.54 -1.44
C PHE A 49 17.10 -5.74 -0.38
N CYS A 50 17.39 -6.51 0.67
CA CYS A 50 16.53 -6.61 1.86
C CYS A 50 16.28 -5.22 2.50
N LYS A 51 17.29 -4.35 2.58
CA LYS A 51 17.09 -2.99 3.12
C LYS A 51 16.37 -2.03 2.16
N PHE A 52 16.46 -2.29 0.86
CA PHE A 52 15.87 -1.42 -0.17
C PHE A 52 14.37 -1.64 -0.31
N PHE A 53 13.93 -2.90 -0.26
CA PHE A 53 12.53 -3.32 -0.32
C PHE A 53 11.93 -3.46 1.08
#